data_AF-A0A8T4E065-F1
#
_entry.id   AF-A0A8T4E065-F1
#
_cell.length_a   1.000
_cell.length_b   1.000
_cell.length_c   1.000
_cell.angle_alpha   90.00
_cell.angle_beta   90.00
_cell.angle_gamma   90.00
#
_symmetry.space_group_name_H-M   'P 1'
#
loop_
_entity.id
_entity.type
_entity.pdbx_description
1 polymer ?
#
loop_
_entity_poly.entity_id
_entity_poly.type
_entity_poly.pdbx_seq_one_letter_code
_entity_poly.pdbx_strand_id
1 'polypeptide(L)'
;MGASKQARMDNIIKVLAAQPEGIWLRNLSKITKVPPATLHRYLERDLSDIVDNLGIKDGKGNHFGLRIIRLKPKVVDIIREGGLERLRKFLEISKNI
;
A
#
# COMPACT_ATOMS: atom_id res chain seq x y z
N MET A 1 -0.72 -19.40 14.82
CA MET A 1 0.07 -18.15 14.99
C MET A 1 -0.28 -17.19 13.87
N GLY A 2 -0.72 -15.97 14.18
CA GLY A 2 -1.08 -14.98 13.16
C GLY A 2 0.16 -14.35 12.52
N ALA A 3 0.12 -14.09 11.21
CA ALA A 3 1.20 -13.38 10.52
C ALA A 3 1.46 -12.00 11.16
N SER A 4 2.74 -11.64 11.31
CA SER A 4 3.18 -10.36 11.89
C SER A 4 2.66 -9.16 11.10
N LYS A 5 2.61 -7.97 11.74
CA LYS A 5 2.20 -6.71 11.07
C LYS A 5 3.01 -6.50 9.79
N GLN A 6 4.33 -6.70 9.86
CA GLN A 6 5.24 -6.53 8.72
C GLN A 6 4.94 -7.51 7.58
N ALA A 7 4.71 -8.79 7.89
CA ALA A 7 4.38 -9.79 6.86
C ALA A 7 3.08 -9.45 6.11
N ARG A 8 2.09 -8.86 6.79
CA ARG A 8 0.85 -8.38 6.14
C ARG A 8 1.12 -7.19 5.23
N MET A 9 1.94 -6.23 5.65
CA MET A 9 2.31 -5.07 4.84
C MET A 9 3.12 -5.47 3.61
N ASP A 10 4.10 -6.37 3.77
CA ASP A 10 4.88 -6.93 2.66
C ASP A 10 3.96 -7.62 1.64
N ASN A 11 2.96 -8.38 2.11
CA ASN A 11 1.98 -9.02 1.23
C ASN A 11 1.14 -8.00 0.46
N ILE A 12 0.68 -6.93 1.13
CA ILE A 12 -0.06 -5.84 0.48
C ILE A 12 0.79 -5.20 -0.62
N ILE A 13 2.04 -4.85 -0.32
CA ILE A 13 2.96 -4.22 -1.29
C ILE A 13 3.19 -5.15 -2.47
N LYS A 14 3.40 -6.46 -2.25
CA LYS A 14 3.57 -7.44 -3.34
C LYS A 14 2.35 -7.51 -4.26
N VAL A 15 1.14 -7.55 -3.69
CA VAL A 15 -0.10 -7.57 -4.48
C VAL A 15 -0.24 -6.29 -5.30
N LEU A 16 0.07 -5.13 -4.73
CA LEU A 16 0.03 -3.85 -5.43
C LEU A 16 1.11 -3.75 -6.53
N ALA A 17 2.32 -4.28 -6.29
CA ALA A 17 3.40 -4.28 -7.28
C ALA A 17 3.06 -5.13 -8.51
N ALA A 18 2.27 -6.19 -8.34
CA ALA A 18 1.75 -7.00 -9.43
C ALA A 18 0.62 -6.32 -10.22
N GLN A 19 0.06 -5.21 -9.72
CA GLN A 19 -1.07 -4.49 -10.32
C GLN A 19 -0.74 -2.98 -10.38
N PRO A 20 0.16 -2.54 -11.30
CA PRO A 20 0.66 -1.17 -11.33
C PRO A 20 -0.43 -0.11 -11.61
N GLU A 21 -1.49 -0.48 -12.34
CA GLU A 21 -2.66 0.39 -12.59
C GLU A 21 -3.51 0.62 -11.32
N GLY A 22 -3.29 -0.18 -10.29
CA GLY A 22 -4.03 -0.15 -9.04
C GLY A 22 -5.13 -1.20 -8.95
N ILE A 23 -5.63 -1.35 -7.73
CA ILE A 23 -6.63 -2.34 -7.36
C ILE A 23 -7.68 -1.71 -6.45
N TRP A 24 -8.94 -2.10 -6.64
CA TRP A 24 -10.01 -1.73 -5.72
C TRP A 24 -9.70 -2.24 -4.29
N LEU A 25 -9.88 -1.39 -3.27
CA LEU A 25 -9.63 -1.75 -1.87
C LEU A 25 -10.34 -3.05 -1.44
N ARG A 26 -11.57 -3.27 -1.94
CA ARG A 26 -12.32 -4.51 -1.68
C ARG A 26 -11.66 -5.75 -2.31
N ASN A 27 -11.08 -5.63 -3.49
CA ASN A 27 -10.36 -6.72 -4.14
C ASN A 27 -9.02 -6.97 -3.43
N LEU A 28 -8.32 -5.90 -3.04
CA LEU A 28 -7.11 -5.99 -2.23
C LEU A 28 -7.37 -6.74 -0.91
N SER A 29 -8.49 -6.45 -0.24
CA SER A 29 -8.92 -7.15 0.97
C SER A 29 -9.11 -8.65 0.74
N LYS A 30 -9.80 -9.03 -0.34
CA LYS A 30 -10.02 -10.44 -0.70
C LYS A 30 -8.71 -11.18 -0.97
N ILE A 31 -7.79 -10.57 -1.74
CA ILE A 31 -6.51 -11.20 -2.11
C ILE A 31 -5.58 -11.33 -0.91
N THR A 32 -5.42 -10.25 -0.15
CA THR A 32 -4.50 -10.22 0.99
C THR A 32 -5.04 -10.89 2.25
N LYS A 33 -6.35 -11.19 2.27
CA LYS A 33 -7.11 -11.64 3.45
C LYS A 33 -7.01 -10.67 4.62
N VAL A 34 -6.78 -9.38 4.35
CA VAL A 34 -6.72 -8.31 5.36
C VAL A 34 -8.06 -7.57 5.36
N PRO A 35 -8.73 -7.40 6.52
CA PRO A 35 -9.99 -6.68 6.58
C PRO A 35 -9.91 -5.24 6.04
N PRO A 36 -10.96 -4.70 5.39
CA PRO A 36 -10.91 -3.37 4.79
C PRO A 36 -10.55 -2.26 5.78
N ALA A 37 -11.04 -2.32 7.01
CA ALA A 37 -10.68 -1.35 8.06
C ALA A 37 -9.17 -1.39 8.40
N THR A 38 -8.59 -2.58 8.46
CA THR A 38 -7.15 -2.75 8.69
C THR A 38 -6.33 -2.27 7.50
N LEU A 39 -6.76 -2.56 6.27
CA LEU A 39 -6.13 -2.03 5.06
C LEU A 39 -6.17 -0.50 5.06
N HIS A 40 -7.31 0.11 5.38
CA HIS A 40 -7.43 1.55 5.46
C HIS A 40 -6.40 2.14 6.43
N ARG A 41 -6.27 1.56 7.64
CA ARG A 41 -5.27 1.99 8.62
C ARG A 41 -3.84 1.88 8.08
N TYR A 42 -3.49 0.76 7.45
CA TYR A 42 -2.14 0.57 6.89
C TYR A 42 -1.86 1.54 5.75
N LEU A 43 -2.81 1.74 4.85
CA LEU A 43 -2.65 2.61 3.69
C LEU A 43 -2.52 4.10 4.06
N GLU A 44 -3.25 4.56 5.09
CA GLU A 44 -3.20 5.97 5.50
C GLU A 44 -2.06 6.27 6.48
N ARG A 45 -1.63 5.30 7.31
CA ARG A 45 -0.63 5.55 8.36
C ARG A 45 0.75 4.99 8.05
N ASP A 46 0.82 3.77 7.52
CA ASP A 46 2.08 3.03 7.40
C ASP A 46 2.64 3.08 5.97
N LEU A 47 1.77 3.18 4.96
CA LEU A 47 2.12 3.09 3.53
C LEU A 47 1.79 4.35 2.73
N SER A 48 1.31 5.42 3.39
CA SER A 48 0.86 6.67 2.74
C SER A 48 1.93 7.31 1.86
N ASP A 49 3.20 7.16 2.23
CA ASP A 49 4.32 7.72 1.47
C ASP A 49 4.58 6.98 0.15
N ILE A 50 4.13 5.73 0.03
CA ILE A 50 4.45 4.85 -1.10
C ILE A 50 3.25 4.45 -1.94
N VAL A 51 2.03 4.72 -1.49
CA VAL A 51 0.79 4.43 -2.22
C VAL A 51 0.08 5.70 -2.63
N ASP A 52 -0.62 5.63 -3.75
CA ASP A 52 -1.69 6.58 -4.09
C ASP A 52 -3.03 5.93 -3.71
N ASN A 53 -3.83 6.66 -2.94
CA ASN A 53 -5.22 6.32 -2.66
C ASN A 53 -6.13 7.19 -3.53
N LEU A 54 -6.62 6.61 -4.63
CA LEU A 54 -7.50 7.27 -5.58
C LEU A 54 -8.95 6.94 -5.22
N GLY A 55 -9.67 7.91 -4.67
CA GLY A 55 -11.05 7.69 -4.28
C GLY A 55 -11.76 8.99 -3.96
N ILE A 56 -13.07 8.87 -3.72
CA ILE A 56 -13.89 10.00 -3.30
C ILE A 56 -13.54 10.35 -1.86
N LYS A 57 -13.27 11.63 -1.60
CA LYS A 57 -13.08 12.17 -0.26
C LYS A 57 -14.38 12.80 0.23
N ASP A 58 -14.68 12.66 1.51
CA ASP A 58 -15.77 13.37 2.17
C ASP A 58 -15.42 14.86 2.36
N GLY A 59 -16.37 15.65 2.86
CA GLY A 59 -16.16 17.06 3.18
C GLY A 59 -15.11 17.32 4.27
N LYS A 60 -14.54 16.26 4.89
CA LYS A 60 -13.46 16.32 5.88
C LYS A 60 -12.13 15.83 5.31
N GLY A 61 -12.06 15.53 4.02
CA GLY A 61 -10.85 15.05 3.34
C GLY A 61 -10.54 13.56 3.53
N ASN A 62 -11.41 12.79 4.21
CA ASN A 62 -11.24 11.35 4.38
C ASN A 62 -11.79 10.60 3.18
N HIS A 63 -11.05 9.63 2.67
CA HIS A 63 -11.58 8.77 1.61
C HIS A 63 -12.83 8.02 2.13
N PHE A 64 -13.84 7.78 1.30
CA PHE A 64 -14.99 6.93 1.64
C PHE A 64 -15.50 6.16 0.41
N GLY A 65 -16.13 5.01 0.63
CA GLY A 65 -16.72 4.21 -0.45
C GLY A 65 -15.70 3.55 -1.39
N LEU A 66 -15.80 3.85 -2.69
CA LEU A 66 -14.99 3.26 -3.76
C LEU A 66 -13.60 3.88 -3.80
N ARG A 67 -12.56 3.02 -3.73
CA ARG A 67 -11.15 3.44 -3.74
C ARG A 67 -10.31 2.48 -4.55
N ILE A 68 -9.46 3.03 -5.42
CA ILE A 68 -8.38 2.34 -6.12
C ILE A 68 -7.09 2.67 -5.39
N ILE A 69 -6.33 1.63 -5.06
CA ILE A 69 -5.05 1.73 -4.38
C ILE A 69 -3.98 1.29 -5.35
N ARG A 70 -2.93 2.09 -5.54
CA ARG A 70 -1.76 1.71 -6.33
C ARG A 70 -0.49 2.14 -5.64
N LEU A 71 0.64 1.52 -5.98
CA LEU A 71 1.94 2.04 -5.59
C LEU A 71 2.27 3.26 -6.44
N LYS A 72 3.01 4.22 -5.88
CA LYS A 72 3.58 5.32 -6.66
C LYS A 72 4.51 4.74 -7.73
N PRO A 73 4.57 5.32 -8.96
CA PRO A 73 5.38 4.77 -10.05
C PRO A 73 6.82 4.45 -9.66
N LYS A 74 7.51 5.41 -9.00
CA LYS A 74 8.88 5.23 -8.52
C LYS A 74 9.05 4.04 -7.56
N VAL A 75 8.03 3.75 -6.75
CA VAL A 75 8.06 2.61 -5.81
C VAL A 75 7.96 1.29 -6.56
N VAL A 76 7.13 1.23 -7.61
CA VAL A 76 7.04 0.06 -8.49
C VAL A 76 8.40 -0.23 -9.12
N ASP A 77 9.07 0.80 -9.65
CA ASP A 77 10.38 0.66 -10.28
C ASP A 77 11.43 0.12 -9.31
N ILE A 78 11.49 0.68 -8.08
CA ILE A 78 12.39 0.21 -7.02
C ILE A 78 12.16 -1.27 -6.68
N ILE A 79 10.89 -1.69 -6.57
CA ILE A 79 10.54 -3.08 -6.27
C ILE A 79 10.91 -4.00 -7.43
N ARG A 80 10.73 -3.55 -8.69
CA ARG A 80 11.10 -4.33 -9.88
C ARG A 80 12.60 -4.55 -9.96
N GLU A 81 13.40 -3.55 -9.63
CA GLU A 81 14.86 -3.64 -9.71
C GLU A 81 15.51 -4.40 -8.55
N GLY A 82 14.95 -4.33 -7.33
CA GLY A 82 15.62 -4.87 -6.14
C GLY A 82 14.71 -5.40 -5.05
N GLY A 83 13.43 -5.61 -5.35
CA GLY A 83 12.45 -6.17 -4.43
C GLY A 83 12.16 -5.28 -3.22
N LEU A 84 11.57 -5.91 -2.19
CA LEU A 84 11.18 -5.22 -0.96
C LEU A 84 12.37 -4.75 -0.12
N GLU A 85 13.53 -5.40 -0.22
CA GLU A 85 14.72 -4.98 0.54
C GLU A 85 15.21 -3.61 0.06
N ARG A 86 15.28 -3.41 -1.26
CA ARG A 86 15.67 -2.13 -1.84
C ARG A 86 14.66 -1.03 -1.51
N LEU A 87 13.38 -1.35 -1.49
CA LEU A 87 12.35 -0.42 -1.02
C LEU A 87 12.58 0.00 0.43
N ARG A 88 12.91 -0.92 1.34
CA ARG A 88 13.17 -0.59 2.75
C ARG A 88 14.35 0.36 2.89
N LYS A 89 15.47 0.06 2.23
CA LYS A 89 16.65 0.94 2.19
C LYS A 89 16.31 2.33 1.66
N PHE A 90 15.51 2.39 0.58
CA PHE A 90 15.04 3.66 0.03
C PHE A 90 14.20 4.48 1.02
N LEU A 91 13.32 3.84 1.78
CA LEU A 91 12.48 4.50 2.77
C LEU A 91 13.26 4.94 4.02
N GLU A 92 14.26 4.18 4.45
CA GLU A 92 15.17 4.57 5.53
C GLU A 92 15.95 5.84 5.18
N ILE A 93 16.49 5.91 3.95
CA ILE A 93 17.20 7.11 3.47
C ILE A 93 16.24 8.30 3.40
N SER A 94 15.04 8.10 2.86
CA SER A 94 14.06 9.19 2.67
C SER A 94 13.50 9.76 3.99
N LYS A 95 13.62 9.04 5.11
CA LYS A 95 13.19 9.51 6.44
C LYS A 95 14.28 10.24 7.23
N ASN A 96 15.54 10.10 6.81
CA ASN A 96 16.70 10.74 7.44
C ASN A 96 17.11 12.05 6.75
N ILE A 97 16.34 12.49 5.76
CA ILE A 97 16.47 13.76 5.04
C ILE A 97 15.27 14.62 5.45
#